data_AF-A0AB37UAH2-F1
#
_entry.id   AF-A0AB37UAH2-F1
#
_cell.length_a   1.000
_cell.length_b   1.000
_cell.length_c   1.000
_cell.angle_alpha   90.00
_cell.angle_beta   90.00
_cell.angle_gamma   90.00
#
_symmetry.space_group_name_H-M   'P 1'
#
loop_
_entity.id
_entity.type
_entity.pdbx_description
1 polymer ?
#
loop_
_entity_poly.entity_id
_entity_poly.type
_entity_poly.pdbx_seq_one_letter_code
_entity_poly.pdbx_strand_id
1 'polypeptide(L)'
;MKEIIDRLLLEKISLAGIARALQISELWVQQYVNQKSKNVSQEMQVRPKPKCRLTVQMDELWSFVDRKGDEQWVWLAMDVVTREIIGCYIGDRSGTSAQALWNSLPAVYRQCAVI
;
A
#
# COMPACT_ATOMS: atom_id res chain seq x y z
N MET A 1 -12.76 -19.30 8.87
CA MET A 1 -12.51 -18.21 9.87
C MET A 1 -11.51 -17.17 9.36
N LYS A 2 -10.28 -17.55 8.96
CA LYS A 2 -9.27 -16.61 8.42
C LYS A 2 -9.78 -15.78 7.22
N GLU A 3 -10.49 -16.41 6.29
CA GLU A 3 -11.09 -15.72 5.14
C GLU A 3 -12.15 -14.66 5.51
N ILE A 4 -12.88 -14.85 6.63
CA ILE A 4 -13.81 -13.83 7.12
C ILE A 4 -13.01 -12.64 7.64
N ILE A 5 -11.97 -12.88 8.44
CA ILE A 5 -11.09 -11.84 8.96
C ILE A 5 -10.46 -11.06 7.81
N ASP A 6 -10.02 -11.75 6.76
CA ASP A 6 -9.46 -11.12 5.56
C ASP A 6 -10.44 -10.17 4.89
N ARG A 7 -11.70 -10.57 4.74
CA ARG A 7 -12.74 -9.67 4.21
C ARG A 7 -12.99 -8.48 5.13
N LEU A 8 -13.06 -8.68 6.44
CA LEU A 8 -13.26 -7.59 7.40
C LEU A 8 -12.09 -6.59 7.40
N LEU A 9 -10.85 -7.06 7.20
CA LEU A 9 -9.68 -6.20 7.04
C LEU A 9 -9.76 -5.37 5.75
N LEU A 10 -10.24 -5.95 4.65
CA LEU A 10 -10.45 -5.24 3.38
C LEU A 10 -11.54 -4.17 3.47
N GLU A 11 -12.57 -4.40 4.30
CA GLU A 11 -13.59 -3.40 4.66
C GLU A 11 -13.09 -2.33 5.65
N LYS A 12 -11.80 -2.32 5.98
CA LYS A 12 -11.14 -1.37 6.89
C LYS A 12 -11.69 -1.38 8.32
N ILE A 13 -12.23 -2.51 8.78
CA ILE A 13 -12.68 -2.66 10.18
C ILE A 13 -11.45 -2.74 11.09
N SER A 14 -11.49 -2.03 12.22
CA SER A 14 -10.40 -2.05 13.20
C SER A 14 -10.18 -3.43 13.80
N LEU A 15 -8.94 -3.76 14.20
CA LEU A 15 -8.61 -5.07 14.80
C LEU A 15 -9.45 -5.35 16.04
N ALA A 16 -9.63 -4.34 16.90
CA ALA A 16 -10.52 -4.42 18.06
C ALA A 16 -11.99 -4.62 17.67
N GLY A 17 -12.44 -4.02 16.57
CA GLY A 17 -13.78 -4.23 16.01
C GLY A 17 -13.99 -5.68 15.55
N ILE A 18 -13.01 -6.25 14.84
CA ILE A 18 -13.00 -7.65 14.41
C ILE A 18 -13.01 -8.58 15.62
N ALA A 19 -12.16 -8.31 16.61
CA ALA A 19 -12.08 -9.10 17.85
C ALA A 19 -13.42 -9.15 18.59
N ARG A 20 -14.09 -8.00 18.74
CA ARG A 20 -15.43 -7.93 19.37
C ARG A 20 -16.51 -8.63 18.55
N ALA A 21 -16.55 -8.40 17.23
CA ALA A 21 -17.58 -8.96 16.35
C ALA A 21 -17.52 -10.48 16.25
N LEU A 22 -16.30 -11.05 16.23
CA LEU A 22 -16.07 -12.49 16.12
C LEU A 22 -15.85 -13.18 17.48
N GLN A 23 -15.87 -12.43 18.58
CA GLN A 23 -15.59 -12.91 19.94
C GLN A 23 -14.26 -13.68 20.05
N ILE A 24 -13.21 -13.14 19.44
CA ILE A 24 -11.84 -13.71 19.46
C ILE A 24 -10.87 -12.77 20.17
N SER A 25 -9.73 -13.32 20.61
CA SER A 25 -8.68 -12.54 21.26
C SER A 25 -8.07 -11.51 20.30
N GLU A 26 -7.99 -10.25 20.73
CA GLU A 26 -7.34 -9.18 19.98
C GLU A 26 -5.85 -9.47 19.72
N LEU A 27 -5.15 -10.06 20.69
CA LEU A 27 -3.76 -10.48 20.54
C LEU A 27 -3.60 -11.46 19.37
N TRP A 28 -4.52 -12.41 19.24
CA TRP A 28 -4.50 -13.38 18.16
C TRP A 28 -4.70 -12.70 16.80
N VAL A 29 -5.63 -11.75 16.70
CA VAL A 29 -5.87 -10.98 15.46
C VAL A 29 -4.62 -10.19 15.08
N GLN A 30 -3.98 -9.52 16.04
CA GLN A 30 -2.73 -8.79 15.82
C GLN A 30 -1.61 -9.72 15.32
N GLN A 31 -1.42 -10.87 15.96
CA GLN A 31 -0.41 -11.86 15.54
C GLN A 31 -0.68 -12.37 14.13
N TYR A 32 -1.95 -12.64 13.81
CA TYR A 32 -2.38 -13.08 12.49
C TYR A 32 -2.07 -12.02 11.41
N VAL A 33 -2.42 -10.76 11.64
CA VAL A 33 -2.15 -9.65 10.72
C VAL A 33 -0.64 -9.46 10.52
N ASN A 34 0.14 -9.50 11.59
CA ASN A 34 1.60 -9.39 11.50
C ASN A 34 2.22 -10.52 10.68
N GLN A 35 1.74 -11.76 10.86
CA GLN A 35 2.21 -12.90 10.07
C GLN A 35 1.80 -12.75 8.61
N LYS A 36 0.55 -12.35 8.34
CA LYS A 36 0.05 -12.15 6.99
C LYS A 36 0.82 -11.05 6.26
N SER A 37 1.07 -9.92 6.91
CA SER A 37 1.82 -8.81 6.34
C SER A 37 3.24 -9.19 5.91
N LYS A 38 3.89 -10.15 6.59
CA LYS A 38 5.22 -10.66 6.21
C LYS A 38 5.19 -11.56 4.99
N ASN A 39 4.06 -12.24 4.74
CA ASN A 39 3.93 -13.23 3.67
C ASN A 39 3.35 -12.63 2.38
N VAL A 40 2.73 -11.45 2.44
CA VAL A 40 2.18 -10.76 1.27
C VAL A 40 3.32 -10.08 0.52
N SER A 41 3.44 -10.37 -0.78
CA SER A 41 4.38 -9.64 -1.64
C SER A 41 4.01 -8.16 -1.65
N GLN A 42 5.00 -7.31 -1.46
CA GLN A 42 4.85 -5.86 -1.58
C GLN A 42 4.91 -5.38 -3.03
N GLU A 43 5.12 -6.30 -3.98
CA GLU A 43 5.09 -5.98 -5.40
C GLU A 43 3.64 -5.77 -5.89
N MET A 44 3.44 -4.67 -6.59
CA MET A 44 2.13 -4.29 -7.11
C MET A 44 1.82 -5.11 -8.37
N GLN A 45 0.72 -5.86 -8.36
CA GLN A 45 0.26 -6.59 -9.55
C GLN A 45 -0.39 -5.61 -10.54
N VAL A 46 0.38 -5.18 -11.53
CA VAL A 46 -0.12 -4.30 -12.59
C VAL A 46 -0.40 -5.10 -13.85
N ARG A 47 -1.52 -4.80 -14.52
CA ARG A 47 -1.84 -5.43 -15.81
C ARG A 47 -0.75 -5.08 -16.83
N PRO A 48 -0.38 -6.02 -17.71
CA PRO A 48 0.59 -5.75 -18.76
C PRO A 48 0.10 -4.59 -19.63
N LYS A 49 0.94 -3.58 -19.83
CA LYS A 49 0.63 -2.40 -20.65
C LYS A 49 1.49 -2.38 -21.92
N PRO A 50 0.94 -1.88 -23.04
CA PRO A 50 1.74 -1.61 -24.22
C PRO A 50 2.77 -0.51 -23.94
N LYS A 51 3.88 -0.51 -24.69
CA LYS A 51 4.86 0.57 -24.67
C LYS A 51 4.32 1.77 -25.44
N CYS A 52 3.51 2.60 -24.79
CA CYS A 52 3.00 3.86 -25.30
C CYS A 52 3.21 4.97 -24.27
N ARG A 53 2.82 6.21 -24.60
CA ARG A 53 2.84 7.30 -23.63
C ARG A 53 1.88 6.99 -22.49
N LEU A 54 2.42 6.80 -21.30
CA LEU A 54 1.65 6.52 -20.08
C LEU A 54 1.65 7.78 -19.20
N THR A 55 0.50 8.17 -18.68
CA THR A 55 0.38 9.30 -17.75
C THR A 55 0.20 8.77 -16.35
N VAL A 56 1.09 9.18 -15.44
CA VAL A 56 1.09 8.75 -14.05
C VAL A 56 0.77 9.94 -13.18
N GLN A 57 -0.17 9.77 -12.26
CA GLN A 57 -0.40 10.72 -11.20
C GLN A 57 0.33 10.23 -9.95
N MET A 58 1.06 11.14 -9.30
CA MET A 58 1.72 10.90 -8.03
C MET A 58 1.01 11.70 -6.95
N ASP A 59 0.81 11.08 -5.79
CA ASP A 59 0.20 11.72 -4.64
C ASP A 59 0.94 11.31 -3.35
N GLU A 60 0.86 12.17 -2.34
CA GLU A 60 1.49 11.99 -1.04
C GLU A 60 0.46 12.16 0.07
N LEU A 61 0.45 11.21 1.01
CA LEU A 61 -0.29 11.32 2.26
C LEU A 61 0.66 11.08 3.42
N TRP A 62 0.46 11.77 4.54
CA TRP A 62 1.27 11.58 5.73
C TRP A 62 0.39 11.40 6.96
N SER A 63 0.85 10.58 7.88
CA SER A 63 0.21 10.34 9.17
C SER A 63 1.27 9.99 10.21
N PHE A 64 0.84 9.92 11.46
CA PHE A 64 1.67 9.45 12.56
C PHE A 64 1.43 7.96 12.83
N VAL A 65 2.45 7.25 13.27
CA VAL A 65 2.36 5.87 13.76
C VAL A 65 2.77 5.85 15.23
N ASP A 66 1.94 5.29 16.12
CA ASP A 66 2.13 5.27 17.59
C ASP A 66 2.12 6.67 18.26
N ARG A 67 3.04 7.56 17.88
CA ARG A 67 3.25 8.88 18.46
C ARG A 67 3.44 9.96 17.39
N LYS A 68 3.17 11.22 17.75
CA LYS A 68 3.32 12.38 16.84
C LYS A 68 4.75 12.65 16.35
N GLY A 69 5.76 12.05 16.98
CA GLY A 69 7.15 12.18 16.53
C GLY A 69 7.54 11.19 15.43
N ASP A 70 6.68 10.23 15.10
CA ASP A 70 6.93 9.22 14.09
C ASP A 70 6.01 9.48 12.88
N GLU A 71 6.43 10.46 12.08
CA GLU A 71 5.78 10.85 10.83
C GLU A 71 6.13 9.85 9.73
N GLN A 72 5.11 9.27 9.11
CA GLN A 72 5.26 8.34 8.00
C GLN A 72 4.58 8.93 6.77
N TRP A 73 5.36 9.06 5.70
CA TRP A 73 4.89 9.51 4.39
C TRP A 73 4.64 8.31 3.49
N VAL A 74 3.41 8.21 3.00
CA VAL A 74 3.00 7.21 2.02
C VAL A 74 2.94 7.89 0.66
N TRP A 75 3.86 7.49 -0.19
CA TRP A 75 3.98 7.89 -1.58
C TRP A 75 3.20 6.91 -2.45
N LEU A 76 2.32 7.42 -3.31
CA LEU A 76 1.50 6.62 -4.21
C LEU A 76 1.66 7.08 -5.65
N ALA A 77 1.76 6.10 -6.57
CA ALA A 77 1.72 6.32 -8.00
C ALA A 77 0.55 5.56 -8.61
N MET A 78 -0.24 6.24 -9.44
CA MET A 78 -1.44 5.70 -10.07
C MET A 78 -1.44 6.00 -11.57
N ASP A 79 -1.80 5.01 -12.39
CA ASP A 79 -2.09 5.23 -13.81
C ASP A 79 -3.39 6.04 -13.95
N VAL A 80 -3.33 7.19 -14.62
CA VAL A 80 -4.49 8.08 -14.78
C VAL A 80 -5.63 7.41 -15.54
N VAL A 81 -5.30 6.57 -16.53
CA VAL A 81 -6.30 5.94 -17.42
C VAL A 81 -7.00 4.80 -16.70
N THR A 82 -6.23 3.90 -16.09
CA THR A 82 -6.80 2.69 -15.48
C THR A 82 -7.11 2.81 -14.01
N ARG A 83 -6.63 3.87 -13.35
CA ARG A 83 -6.70 4.07 -11.90
C ARG A 83 -6.05 2.95 -11.10
N GLU A 84 -5.20 2.15 -11.74
CA GLU A 84 -4.41 1.12 -11.08
C GLU A 84 -3.32 1.80 -10.26
N ILE A 85 -3.16 1.38 -9.00
CA ILE A 85 -1.96 1.73 -8.25
C ILE A 85 -0.80 0.96 -8.88
N ILE A 86 0.23 1.69 -9.29
CA ILE A 86 1.40 1.14 -9.99
C ILE A 86 2.68 1.22 -9.17
N GLY A 87 2.66 1.97 -8.06
CA GLY A 87 3.78 2.10 -7.15
C GLY A 87 3.31 2.61 -5.81
N CYS A 88 3.98 2.15 -4.76
CA CYS A 88 3.79 2.61 -3.39
C CYS A 88 5.17 2.62 -2.70
N TYR A 89 5.39 3.59 -1.82
CA TYR A 89 6.56 3.61 -0.95
C TYR A 89 6.21 4.30 0.37
N ILE A 90 6.69 3.76 1.50
CA ILE A 90 6.51 4.36 2.82
C ILE A 90 7.88 4.81 3.31
N GLY A 91 8.00 6.08 3.68
CA GLY A 91 9.24 6.68 4.14
C GLY A 91 9.03 8.09 4.65
N ASP A 92 9.87 9.01 4.20
CA ASP A 92 9.86 10.41 4.60
C ASP A 92 9.51 11.35 3.42
N ARG A 93 9.43 12.65 3.70
CA ARG A 93 9.24 13.68 2.67
C ARG A 93 10.55 14.10 1.99
N SER A 94 11.37 13.14 1.56
CA SER A 94 12.63 13.41 0.90
C SER A 94 12.63 13.04 -0.59
N GLY A 95 13.54 13.64 -1.35
CA GLY A 95 13.80 13.22 -2.73
C GLY A 95 14.28 11.77 -2.82
N THR A 96 14.90 11.23 -1.77
CA THR A 96 15.30 9.82 -1.69
C THR A 96 14.07 8.90 -1.67
N SER A 97 13.05 9.25 -0.89
CA SER A 97 11.78 8.52 -0.85
C SER A 97 11.02 8.62 -2.17
N ALA A 98 11.05 9.78 -2.83
CA ALA A 98 10.50 9.93 -4.17
C ALA A 98 11.23 9.05 -5.22
N GLN A 99 12.56 8.95 -5.13
CA GLN A 99 13.33 8.04 -5.98
C GLN A 99 13.04 6.57 -5.67
N ALA A 100 12.81 6.22 -4.40
CA ALA A 100 12.41 4.89 -4.00
C ALA A 100 11.01 4.52 -4.54
N LEU A 101 10.06 5.47 -4.54
CA LEU A 101 8.78 5.31 -5.24
C LEU A 101 9.04 5.06 -6.72
N TRP A 102 9.83 5.88 -7.41
CA TRP A 102 10.15 5.67 -8.83
C TRP A 102 10.70 4.27 -9.11
N ASN A 103 11.55 3.74 -8.22
CA ASN A 103 12.13 2.41 -8.34
C ASN A 103 11.11 1.28 -8.11
N SER A 104 10.02 1.52 -7.38
CA SER A 104 8.96 0.52 -7.18
C SER A 104 8.02 0.39 -8.39
N LEU A 105 8.05 1.34 -9.33
CA LEU A 105 7.25 1.26 -10.55
C LEU A 105 7.73 0.13 -11.48
N PRO A 106 6.81 -0.56 -12.18
CA PRO A 106 7.17 -1.51 -13.22
C PRO A 106 8.02 -0.88 -14.32
N ALA A 107 8.91 -1.67 -14.93
CA ALA A 107 9.87 -1.19 -15.92
C ALA A 107 9.24 -0.43 -17.10
N VAL A 108 8.02 -0.81 -17.53
CA VAL A 108 7.31 -0.13 -18.62
C VAL A 108 6.98 1.32 -18.26
N TYR A 109 6.55 1.58 -17.03
CA TYR A 109 6.28 2.96 -16.56
C TYR A 109 7.58 3.74 -16.42
N ARG A 110 8.66 3.14 -15.92
CA ARG A 110 9.95 3.84 -15.82
C ARG A 110 10.53 4.27 -17.18
N GLN A 111 10.15 3.59 -18.26
CA GLN A 111 10.61 3.88 -19.62
C GLN A 111 9.68 4.82 -20.41
N CYS A 112 8.38 4.79 -20.13
CA CYS A 112 7.37 5.43 -20.97
C CYS A 112 6.44 6.40 -20.21
N ALA A 113 6.60 6.55 -18.90
CA ALA A 113 5.80 7.49 -18.12
C ALA A 113 6.20 8.93 -18.44
N VAL A 114 5.18 9.75 -18.64
CA VAL A 114 5.26 11.19 -18.54
C VAL A 114 4.61 11.56 -17.21
N ILE A 115 5.41 12.15 -16.33
CA ILE A 115 5.01 12.66 -15.02
C ILE A 115 4.39 14.05 -15.21
#